data_AF-A0A936IKE3-F1
#
_entry.id   AF-A0A936IKE3-F1
#
_cell.length_a   1.000
_cell.length_b   1.000
_cell.length_c   1.000
_cell.angle_alpha   90.00
_cell.angle_beta   90.00
_cell.angle_gamma   90.00
#
_symmetry.space_group_name_H-M   'P 1'
#
loop_
_entity.id
_entity.type
_entity.pdbx_description
1 polymer ?
#
loop_
_entity_poly.entity_id
_entity_poly.type
_entity_poly.pdbx_seq_one_letter_code
_entity_poly.pdbx_strand_id
1 'polypeptide(L)'
;MAAQERTDFIFHVYVDPHYGDNALATAQNPGTGGPVLPLGGHRDPGPPSPPAMPIVGRLVHAPYSFLTVTGAQGALAYIAAAFPGGLPWDNGFGFTVEKVVIHCLPGLYGPRLQGQPIVDPTNGLPWNGETFPAVLQHGVSIRGTSALTSIFDARGRSTRIFETNVPQFAARNQFDFINGVTIRGARSTVNSARGDGAGVYIHGMGSCFLTVSNCFITDNTVGIAVASEIDPKQEPIWVHQPMIVNNTIAWNSIGIWNGDFGPLTVQSDGPV
;
A
#
# COMPACT_ATOMS: atom_id res chain seq x y z
N MET A 1 -23.68 -29.78 11.20
CA MET A 1 -23.18 -28.86 10.15
C MET A 1 -21.71 -28.65 10.43
N ALA A 2 -20.83 -29.12 9.55
CA ALA A 2 -19.40 -28.85 9.67
C ALA A 2 -19.18 -27.35 9.43
N ALA A 3 -18.43 -26.70 10.32
CA ALA A 3 -18.04 -25.31 10.14
C ALA A 3 -17.18 -25.20 8.86
N GLN A 4 -17.59 -24.33 7.95
CA GLN A 4 -16.81 -24.01 6.76
C GLN A 4 -15.59 -23.19 7.22
N GLU A 5 -14.40 -23.76 7.06
CA GLU A 5 -13.13 -23.10 7.36
C GLU A 5 -13.06 -21.82 6.52
N ARG A 6 -12.91 -20.67 7.16
CA ARG A 6 -12.77 -19.39 6.47
C ARG A 6 -11.31 -19.30 6.02
N THR A 7 -11.06 -19.45 4.72
CA THR A 7 -9.74 -19.65 4.11
C THR A 7 -9.16 -18.38 3.47
N ASP A 8 -9.61 -17.23 3.96
CA ASP A 8 -9.20 -15.89 3.54
C ASP A 8 -7.96 -15.46 4.33
N PHE A 9 -6.84 -15.18 3.65
CA PHE A 9 -5.58 -14.83 4.31
C PHE A 9 -4.97 -13.52 3.79
N ILE A 10 -4.23 -12.84 4.68
CA ILE A 10 -3.40 -11.68 4.35
C ILE A 10 -1.97 -12.18 4.14
N PHE A 11 -1.40 -11.89 2.97
CA PHE A 11 -0.01 -12.17 2.67
C PHE A 11 0.87 -10.97 3.08
N HIS A 12 1.90 -11.22 3.86
CA HIS A 12 2.77 -10.17 4.38
C HIS A 12 4.10 -10.11 3.63
N VAL A 13 4.48 -8.93 3.17
CA VAL A 13 5.78 -8.66 2.53
C VAL A 13 6.52 -7.63 3.34
N TYR A 14 7.84 -7.76 3.48
CA TYR A 14 8.68 -6.82 4.22
C TYR A 14 9.61 -6.08 3.27
N VAL A 15 9.79 -4.78 3.51
CA VAL A 15 10.76 -3.95 2.81
C VAL A 15 11.64 -3.26 3.83
N ASP A 16 12.93 -3.54 3.77
CA ASP A 16 13.96 -2.95 4.60
C ASP A 16 14.86 -2.08 3.71
N PRO A 17 14.83 -0.75 3.85
CA PRO A 17 15.59 0.15 3.00
C PRO A 17 17.10 0.15 3.31
N HIS A 18 17.53 -0.54 4.36
CA HIS A 18 18.92 -0.63 4.79
C HIS A 18 19.54 -2.00 4.53
N TYR A 19 18.80 -3.07 4.82
CA TYR A 19 19.30 -4.45 4.78
C TYR A 19 18.57 -5.34 3.77
N GLY A 20 17.55 -4.82 3.09
CA GLY A 20 16.83 -5.57 2.08
C GLY A 20 17.69 -5.88 0.85
N ASP A 21 17.33 -6.96 0.16
CA ASP A 21 17.95 -7.36 -1.09
C ASP A 21 16.87 -7.87 -2.04
N ASN A 22 16.61 -7.11 -3.09
CA ASN A 22 15.57 -7.42 -4.08
C ASN A 22 15.81 -8.75 -4.80
N ALA A 23 17.06 -9.09 -5.11
CA ALA A 23 17.40 -10.31 -5.82
C ALA A 23 17.25 -11.52 -4.91
N LEU A 24 17.78 -11.43 -3.68
CA LEU A 24 17.65 -12.48 -2.67
C LEU A 24 16.18 -12.71 -2.29
N ALA A 25 15.45 -11.63 -2.04
CA ALA A 25 14.04 -11.68 -1.69
C ALA A 25 13.22 -12.33 -2.81
N THR A 26 13.45 -11.96 -4.07
CA THR A 26 12.77 -12.59 -5.22
C THR A 26 13.10 -14.08 -5.34
N ALA A 27 14.34 -14.47 -5.08
CA ALA A 27 14.77 -15.86 -5.21
C ALA A 27 14.30 -16.78 -4.07
N GLN A 28 14.15 -16.23 -2.86
CA GLN A 28 13.94 -17.03 -1.64
C GLN A 28 12.54 -16.90 -1.04
N ASN A 29 11.81 -15.83 -1.35
CA ASN A 29 10.43 -15.71 -0.91
C ASN A 29 9.53 -16.72 -1.65
N PRO A 30 8.54 -17.30 -0.96
CA PRO A 30 7.66 -18.29 -1.56
C PRO A 30 6.86 -17.66 -2.71
N GLY A 31 6.93 -18.26 -3.90
CA GLY A 31 6.01 -17.94 -5.00
C GLY A 31 4.65 -18.64 -4.84
N THR A 32 3.87 -18.68 -5.93
CA THR A 32 2.56 -19.37 -6.04
C THR A 32 2.57 -20.86 -5.69
N GLY A 33 3.75 -21.50 -5.57
CA GLY A 33 3.91 -22.94 -5.36
C GLY A 33 4.71 -23.35 -4.12
N GLY A 34 5.09 -22.42 -3.24
CA GLY A 34 5.86 -22.75 -2.03
C GLY A 34 5.00 -23.46 -0.98
N PRO A 35 5.56 -24.38 -0.17
CA PRO A 35 4.82 -25.01 0.93
C PRO A 35 4.40 -23.91 1.91
N VAL A 36 3.09 -23.64 1.95
CA VAL A 36 2.46 -22.86 3.01
C VAL A 36 2.72 -23.62 4.30
N LEU A 37 3.63 -23.13 5.14
CA LEU A 37 3.88 -23.73 6.44
C LEU A 37 2.59 -23.60 7.26
N PRO A 38 1.90 -24.70 7.59
CA PRO A 38 0.81 -24.61 8.54
C PRO A 38 1.40 -24.09 9.84
N LEU A 39 0.82 -23.02 10.41
CA LEU A 39 1.09 -22.67 11.80
C LEU A 39 0.82 -23.92 12.62
N GLY A 40 1.88 -24.53 13.16
CA GLY A 40 1.74 -25.67 14.05
C GLY A 40 0.78 -25.27 15.15
N GLY A 41 -0.36 -25.95 15.24
CA GLY A 41 -1.36 -25.64 16.26
C GLY A 41 -0.70 -25.68 17.62
N HIS A 42 -0.54 -24.50 18.25
CA HIS A 42 -0.06 -24.41 19.61
C HIS A 42 -1.18 -24.96 20.50
N ARG A 43 -1.14 -26.26 20.80
CA ARG A 43 -1.99 -26.84 21.84
C ARG A 43 -1.39 -26.42 23.17
N ASP A 44 -2.03 -25.47 23.84
CA ASP A 44 -1.79 -25.25 25.26
C ASP A 44 -2.04 -26.55 26.03
N PRO A 45 -1.12 -27.01 26.89
CA PRO A 45 -1.29 -28.22 27.70
C PRO A 45 -2.21 -27.98 28.92
N GLY A 46 -3.12 -27.00 28.83
CA GLY A 46 -4.06 -26.65 29.89
C GLY A 46 -5.20 -27.65 30.03
N PRO A 47 -5.85 -27.70 31.21
CA PRO A 47 -6.99 -28.58 31.47
C PRO A 47 -8.13 -28.34 30.47
N PRO A 48 -9.03 -29.33 30.25
CA PRO A 48 -9.98 -29.33 29.14
C PRO A 48 -10.97 -28.17 29.28
N SER A 49 -10.66 -27.07 28.60
CA SER A 49 -11.59 -25.99 28.31
C SER A 49 -12.61 -26.49 27.28
N PRO A 50 -13.86 -25.96 27.25
CA PRO A 50 -14.85 -26.28 26.20
C PRO A 50 -14.20 -26.15 24.83
N PRO A 51 -14.66 -26.87 23.78
CA PRO A 51 -13.96 -26.95 22.51
C PRO A 51 -13.78 -25.53 21.95
N ALA A 52 -12.63 -24.95 22.22
CA ALA A 52 -12.18 -23.74 21.57
C ALA A 52 -12.16 -24.13 20.10
N MET A 53 -13.03 -23.54 19.30
CA MET A 53 -12.88 -23.63 17.86
C MET A 53 -11.43 -23.23 17.59
N PRO A 54 -10.57 -24.14 17.11
CA PRO A 54 -9.21 -23.77 16.82
C PRO A 54 -9.32 -22.65 15.78
N ILE A 55 -8.79 -21.48 16.09
CA ILE A 55 -8.55 -20.47 15.06
C ILE A 55 -7.47 -21.08 14.19
N VAL A 56 -7.88 -21.73 13.10
CA VAL A 56 -6.97 -22.22 12.08
C VAL A 56 -6.60 -21.02 11.21
N GLY A 57 -5.68 -20.21 11.72
CA GLY A 57 -5.04 -19.16 10.97
C GLY A 57 -3.79 -19.70 10.27
N ARG A 58 -3.50 -19.24 9.06
CA ARG A 58 -2.22 -19.44 8.38
C ARG A 58 -1.57 -18.08 8.22
N LEU A 59 -0.41 -17.89 8.83
CA LEU A 59 0.42 -16.72 8.57
C LEU A 59 1.27 -17.05 7.35
N VAL A 60 1.00 -16.38 6.24
CA VAL A 60 1.83 -16.49 5.04
C VAL A 60 2.57 -15.18 4.86
N HIS A 61 3.90 -15.25 4.88
CA HIS A 61 4.75 -14.09 4.71
C HIS A 61 5.94 -14.41 3.81
N ALA A 62 6.47 -13.38 3.18
CA ALA A 62 7.76 -13.36 2.50
C ALA A 62 8.86 -13.07 3.54
N PRO A 63 9.59 -14.08 4.05
CA PRO A 63 10.52 -13.90 5.17
C PRO A 63 11.75 -13.08 4.80
N TYR A 64 12.07 -12.94 3.51
CA TYR A 64 13.20 -12.14 3.03
C TYR A 64 12.73 -10.74 2.63
N SER A 65 13.34 -9.73 3.22
CA SER A 65 12.99 -8.34 2.98
C SER A 65 13.53 -7.84 1.64
N PHE A 66 12.67 -7.16 0.88
CA PHE A 66 13.05 -6.39 -0.29
C PHE A 66 13.78 -5.10 0.13
N LEU A 67 14.63 -4.57 -0.75
CA LEU A 67 15.26 -3.26 -0.57
C LEU A 67 14.31 -2.11 -0.92
N THR A 68 13.47 -2.31 -1.94
CA THR A 68 12.56 -1.30 -2.47
C THR A 68 11.14 -1.82 -2.60
N VAL A 69 10.17 -0.91 -2.49
CA VAL A 69 8.76 -1.21 -2.77
C VAL A 69 8.56 -1.38 -4.28
N THR A 70 9.23 -0.54 -5.08
CA THR A 70 9.11 -0.44 -6.54
C THR A 70 10.34 -0.97 -7.27
N GLY A 71 10.34 -0.85 -8.60
CA GLY A 71 11.42 -1.31 -9.47
C GLY A 71 11.19 -2.74 -9.97
N ALA A 72 11.97 -3.16 -10.97
CA ALA A 72 11.77 -4.43 -11.67
C ALA A 72 11.90 -5.67 -10.77
N GLN A 73 12.58 -5.54 -9.62
CA GLN A 73 12.76 -6.60 -8.62
C GLN A 73 12.25 -6.19 -7.24
N GLY A 74 11.51 -5.08 -7.14
CA GLY A 74 10.95 -4.62 -5.87
C GLY A 74 9.74 -5.44 -5.43
N ALA A 75 9.26 -5.17 -4.22
CA ALA A 75 8.14 -5.87 -3.62
C ALA A 75 6.89 -5.93 -4.52
N LEU A 76 6.52 -4.81 -5.17
CA LEU A 76 5.35 -4.76 -6.06
C LEU A 76 5.52 -5.63 -7.31
N ALA A 77 6.72 -5.71 -7.88
CA ALA A 77 6.99 -6.57 -9.04
C ALA A 77 6.90 -8.05 -8.64
N TYR A 78 7.43 -8.40 -7.46
CA TYR A 78 7.29 -9.74 -6.90
C TYR A 78 5.82 -10.09 -6.62
N ILE A 79 5.03 -9.18 -6.03
CA ILE A 79 3.59 -9.39 -5.77
C ILE A 79 2.84 -9.62 -7.08
N ALA A 80 3.11 -8.81 -8.12
CA ALA A 80 2.50 -8.99 -9.43
C ALA A 80 2.82 -10.37 -10.04
N ALA A 81 4.06 -10.84 -9.88
CA ALA A 81 4.49 -12.17 -10.35
C ALA A 81 3.90 -13.31 -9.50
N ALA A 82 3.76 -13.10 -8.18
CA ALA A 82 3.19 -14.07 -7.25
C ALA A 82 1.67 -14.16 -7.35
N PHE A 83 0.99 -13.12 -7.84
CA PHE A 83 -0.47 -13.09 -7.97
C PHE A 83 -0.87 -12.55 -9.36
N PRO A 84 -0.57 -13.28 -10.45
CA PRO A 84 -0.71 -12.76 -11.82
C PRO A 84 -2.16 -12.51 -12.25
N GLY A 85 -3.14 -13.10 -11.53
CA GLY A 85 -4.57 -12.83 -11.72
C GLY A 85 -5.11 -11.65 -10.92
N GLY A 86 -4.26 -11.00 -10.10
CA GLY A 86 -4.68 -10.01 -9.12
C GLY A 86 -5.24 -10.63 -7.84
N LEU A 87 -5.68 -9.76 -6.93
CA LEU A 87 -6.29 -10.14 -5.66
C LEU A 87 -7.82 -9.93 -5.71
N PRO A 88 -8.62 -10.75 -4.99
CA PRO A 88 -8.20 -11.94 -4.25
C PRO A 88 -7.68 -13.05 -5.18
N TRP A 89 -6.62 -13.74 -4.76
CA TRP A 89 -5.99 -14.81 -5.53
C TRP A 89 -6.34 -16.18 -4.93
N ASP A 90 -7.05 -17.00 -5.70
CA ASP A 90 -7.32 -18.41 -5.38
C ASP A 90 -6.25 -19.31 -6.01
N ASN A 91 -5.70 -20.20 -5.21
CA ASN A 91 -4.67 -21.12 -5.64
C ASN A 91 -5.24 -22.44 -6.19
N GLY A 92 -6.56 -22.66 -6.13
CA GLY A 92 -7.24 -23.87 -6.56
C GLY A 92 -7.17 -25.04 -5.57
N PHE A 93 -6.55 -24.87 -4.39
CA PHE A 93 -6.43 -25.89 -3.34
C PHE A 93 -7.13 -25.46 -2.04
N GLY A 94 -8.13 -24.57 -2.14
CA GLY A 94 -8.97 -24.16 -1.02
C GLY A 94 -8.36 -23.07 -0.14
N PHE A 95 -7.44 -22.26 -0.64
CA PHE A 95 -7.02 -21.04 0.04
C PHE A 95 -7.06 -19.82 -0.89
N THR A 96 -7.45 -18.68 -0.31
CA THR A 96 -7.58 -17.43 -1.05
C THR A 96 -6.79 -16.34 -0.33
N VAL A 97 -5.83 -15.75 -1.04
CA VAL A 97 -5.12 -14.56 -0.57
C VAL A 97 -5.98 -13.36 -0.93
N GLU A 98 -6.62 -12.75 0.06
CA GLU A 98 -7.47 -11.60 -0.19
C GLU A 98 -6.67 -10.31 -0.26
N LYS A 99 -5.65 -10.17 0.57
CA LYS A 99 -4.89 -8.91 0.68
C LYS A 99 -3.40 -9.17 0.80
N VAL A 100 -2.63 -8.20 0.34
CA VAL A 100 -1.20 -8.13 0.60
C VAL A 100 -0.91 -6.88 1.42
N VAL A 101 -0.12 -7.02 2.47
CA VAL A 101 0.39 -5.88 3.25
C VAL A 101 1.90 -5.82 3.12
N ILE A 102 2.38 -4.71 2.55
CA ILE A 102 3.81 -4.39 2.49
C ILE A 102 4.17 -3.61 3.76
N HIS A 103 4.93 -4.26 4.64
CA HIS A 103 5.49 -3.66 5.84
C HIS A 103 6.81 -2.96 5.49
N CYS A 104 6.79 -1.64 5.60
CA CYS A 104 7.94 -0.78 5.38
C CYS A 104 8.62 -0.52 6.73
N LEU A 105 9.81 -1.08 6.90
CA LEU A 105 10.63 -0.88 8.09
C LEU A 105 11.13 0.58 8.20
N PRO A 106 11.70 0.98 9.35
CA PRO A 106 12.29 2.30 9.50
C PRO A 106 13.37 2.57 8.44
N GLY A 107 13.32 3.75 7.84
CA GLY A 107 14.34 4.26 6.94
C GLY A 107 13.79 5.20 5.87
N LEU A 108 14.68 5.56 4.95
CA LEU A 108 14.40 6.46 3.84
C LEU A 108 14.14 5.65 2.56
N TYR A 109 12.93 5.78 2.03
CA TYR A 109 12.52 5.29 0.73
C TYR A 109 12.57 6.46 -0.25
N GLY A 110 13.61 6.50 -1.07
CA GLY A 110 13.77 7.58 -2.03
C GLY A 110 14.81 7.30 -3.09
N PRO A 111 14.72 8.00 -4.22
CA PRO A 111 15.66 7.82 -5.30
C PRO A 111 17.03 8.34 -4.87
N ARG A 112 18.07 7.62 -5.29
CA ARG A 112 19.41 8.17 -5.24
C ARG A 112 19.53 9.29 -6.28
N LEU A 113 19.97 10.46 -5.84
CA LEU A 113 20.30 11.56 -6.75
C LEU A 113 21.67 11.32 -7.38
N GLN A 114 21.78 11.59 -8.69
CA GLN A 114 23.03 11.38 -9.41
C GLN A 114 24.15 12.24 -8.82
N GLY A 115 25.34 11.64 -8.65
CA GLY A 115 26.50 12.34 -8.09
C GLY A 115 26.47 12.52 -6.57
N GLN A 116 25.41 12.10 -5.87
CA GLN A 116 25.37 12.14 -4.40
C GLN A 116 26.08 10.94 -3.76
N PRO A 117 26.59 11.11 -2.51
CA PRO A 117 27.13 10.02 -1.70
C PRO A 117 26.12 8.87 -1.53
N ILE A 118 26.57 7.71 -1.05
CA ILE A 118 25.70 6.54 -0.80
C ILE A 118 24.71 6.79 0.36
N VAL A 119 25.00 7.78 1.19
CA VAL A 119 24.20 8.20 2.34
C VAL A 119 23.67 9.61 2.07
N ASP A 120 22.42 9.87 2.44
CA ASP A 120 21.86 11.22 2.37
C ASP A 120 22.54 12.11 3.43
N PRO A 121 23.24 13.19 3.02
CA PRO A 121 23.92 14.08 3.95
C PRO A 121 22.96 14.83 4.89
N THR A 122 21.67 14.88 4.56
CA THR A 122 20.66 15.62 5.35
C THR A 122 20.23 14.84 6.60
N ASN A 123 20.16 13.52 6.53
CA ASN A 123 19.61 12.68 7.59
C ASN A 123 20.51 11.50 7.98
N GLY A 124 21.62 11.27 7.28
CA GLY A 124 22.58 10.20 7.57
C GLY A 124 22.10 8.79 7.19
N LEU A 125 21.00 8.65 6.44
CA LEU A 125 20.44 7.36 6.03
C LEU A 125 20.93 6.94 4.62
N PRO A 126 21.26 5.66 4.39
CA PRO A 126 21.53 5.14 3.06
C PRO A 126 20.38 5.38 2.08
N TRP A 127 20.70 5.65 0.81
CA TRP A 127 19.70 5.63 -0.26
C TRP A 127 19.32 4.19 -0.60
N ASN A 128 18.05 3.82 -0.49
CA ASN A 128 17.58 2.51 -0.95
C ASN A 128 17.34 2.45 -2.47
N GLY A 129 17.29 3.60 -3.14
CA GLY A 129 17.10 3.69 -4.59
C GLY A 129 15.65 3.57 -5.06
N GLU A 130 14.68 3.82 -4.17
CA GLU A 130 13.25 3.78 -4.50
C GLU A 130 12.92 4.64 -5.72
N THR A 131 12.02 4.14 -6.56
CA THR A 131 11.49 4.87 -7.72
C THR A 131 10.01 5.18 -7.52
N PHE A 132 9.56 6.30 -8.07
CA PHE A 132 8.18 6.76 -7.87
C PHE A 132 7.51 7.04 -9.21
N PRO A 133 6.21 6.75 -9.35
CA PRO A 133 5.27 6.33 -8.30
C PRO A 133 5.32 4.85 -7.91
N ALA A 134 4.92 4.56 -6.67
CA ALA A 134 4.52 3.23 -6.23
C ALA A 134 3.04 3.01 -6.59
N VAL A 135 2.80 2.34 -7.71
CA VAL A 135 1.45 2.00 -8.19
C VAL A 135 0.94 0.77 -7.44
N LEU A 136 0.03 1.02 -6.50
CA LEU A 136 -0.61 -0.01 -5.68
C LEU A 136 -1.72 -0.68 -6.48
N GLN A 137 -1.57 -1.99 -6.67
CA GLN A 137 -2.63 -2.84 -7.20
C GLN A 137 -3.75 -2.97 -6.16
N HIS A 138 -4.97 -3.18 -6.64
CA HIS A 138 -6.11 -3.44 -5.75
C HIS A 138 -5.82 -4.63 -4.82
N GLY A 139 -6.09 -4.46 -3.52
CA GLY A 139 -5.79 -5.45 -2.49
C GLY A 139 -4.38 -5.35 -1.89
N VAL A 140 -3.55 -4.40 -2.36
CA VAL A 140 -2.20 -4.17 -1.83
C VAL A 140 -2.20 -2.93 -0.96
N SER A 141 -1.79 -3.09 0.30
CA SER A 141 -1.73 -2.03 1.31
C SER A 141 -0.31 -1.78 1.80
N ILE A 142 -0.04 -0.55 2.23
CA ILE A 142 1.25 -0.11 2.78
C ILE A 142 1.12 0.11 4.28
N ARG A 143 2.04 -0.45 5.06
CA ARG A 143 2.18 -0.20 6.49
C ARG A 143 3.61 0.22 6.81
N GLY A 144 3.80 1.48 7.18
CA GLY A 144 5.03 1.93 7.83
C GLY A 144 5.05 1.57 9.31
N THR A 145 6.25 1.56 9.88
CA THR A 145 6.43 1.34 11.33
C THR A 145 5.96 2.54 12.14
N SER A 146 6.20 3.75 11.61
CA SER A 146 5.75 5.02 12.16
C SER A 146 5.97 6.10 11.11
N ALA A 147 5.09 7.11 11.08
CA ALA A 147 5.28 8.25 10.21
C ALA A 147 6.63 8.95 10.46
N LEU A 148 7.17 8.89 11.68
CA LEU A 148 8.44 9.52 12.01
C LEU A 148 9.67 8.77 11.47
N THR A 149 9.51 7.50 11.09
CA THR A 149 10.64 6.62 10.79
C THR A 149 10.60 6.01 9.40
N SER A 150 9.42 5.81 8.80
CA SER A 150 9.26 5.25 7.45
C SER A 150 8.94 6.39 6.48
N ILE A 151 9.96 6.90 5.79
CA ILE A 151 9.88 8.16 5.04
C ILE A 151 9.96 7.88 3.54
N PHE A 152 8.89 8.15 2.82
CA PHE A 152 8.85 8.16 1.36
C PHE A 152 9.09 9.58 0.84
N ASP A 153 10.19 9.76 0.11
CA ASP A 153 10.69 11.08 -0.28
C ASP A 153 11.01 11.14 -1.78
N ALA A 154 10.17 11.84 -2.54
CA ALA A 154 10.36 12.03 -3.98
C ALA A 154 11.43 13.06 -4.34
N ARG A 155 12.05 13.76 -3.37
CA ARG A 155 13.21 14.64 -3.56
C ARG A 155 13.03 15.74 -4.60
N GLY A 156 11.84 16.34 -4.62
CA GLY A 156 11.51 17.41 -5.54
C GLY A 156 11.26 16.95 -6.98
N ARG A 157 11.19 15.63 -7.24
CA ARG A 157 10.93 15.13 -8.60
C ARG A 157 9.48 15.37 -9.01
N SER A 158 9.29 15.59 -10.31
CA SER A 158 7.95 15.65 -10.89
C SER A 158 7.35 14.26 -10.95
N THR A 159 6.58 13.89 -9.94
CA THR A 159 6.03 12.53 -9.77
C THR A 159 4.96 12.52 -8.69
N ARG A 160 4.35 11.36 -8.48
CA ARG A 160 3.51 11.02 -7.33
C ARG A 160 4.24 9.99 -6.48
N ILE A 161 3.94 9.89 -5.19
CA ILE A 161 4.59 8.87 -4.35
C ILE A 161 3.79 7.58 -4.34
N PHE A 162 2.54 7.63 -3.90
CA PHE A 162 1.62 6.50 -3.99
C PHE A 162 0.53 6.78 -5.00
N GLU A 163 0.21 5.77 -5.79
CA GLU A 163 -0.80 5.84 -6.83
C GLU A 163 -1.68 4.58 -6.74
N THR A 164 -3.01 4.73 -6.71
CA THR A 164 -3.92 3.56 -6.75
C THR A 164 -4.29 3.25 -8.18
N ASN A 165 -4.25 1.97 -8.58
CA ASN A 165 -4.79 1.55 -9.87
C ASN A 165 -5.93 0.54 -9.66
N VAL A 166 -7.14 1.04 -9.43
CA VAL A 166 -8.33 0.20 -9.22
C VAL A 166 -9.02 -0.11 -10.55
N PRO A 167 -9.11 -1.38 -10.96
CA PRO A 167 -9.79 -1.76 -12.20
C PRO A 167 -11.30 -1.55 -12.12
N GLN A 168 -11.95 -1.33 -13.27
CA GLN A 168 -13.39 -0.99 -13.39
C GLN A 168 -14.34 -1.94 -12.64
N PHE A 169 -14.00 -3.23 -12.57
CA PHE A 169 -14.84 -4.26 -11.96
C PHE A 169 -14.25 -4.83 -10.66
N ALA A 170 -13.41 -4.06 -9.97
CA ALA A 170 -12.89 -4.42 -8.66
C ALA A 170 -14.03 -4.66 -7.65
N ALA A 171 -13.80 -5.57 -6.71
CA ALA A 171 -14.76 -5.91 -5.68
C ALA A 171 -14.99 -4.70 -4.74
N ARG A 172 -16.26 -4.29 -4.58
CA ARG A 172 -16.65 -3.06 -3.85
C ARG A 172 -16.41 -3.10 -2.32
N ASN A 173 -15.89 -4.20 -1.77
CA ASN A 173 -15.78 -4.42 -0.33
C ASN A 173 -14.33 -4.51 0.17
N GLN A 174 -13.35 -4.22 -0.69
CA GLN A 174 -11.94 -4.37 -0.36
C GLN A 174 -11.34 -3.02 0.05
N PHE A 175 -11.08 -2.89 1.35
CA PHE A 175 -10.47 -1.70 1.95
C PHE A 175 -8.95 -1.81 1.95
N ASP A 176 -8.31 -1.06 1.06
CA ASP A 176 -6.86 -0.90 1.03
C ASP A 176 -6.45 0.22 1.98
N PHE A 177 -5.18 0.24 2.40
CA PHE A 177 -4.69 1.32 3.25
C PHE A 177 -3.26 1.73 2.96
N ILE A 178 -2.97 2.99 3.26
CA ILE A 178 -1.63 3.53 3.47
C ILE A 178 -1.60 4.03 4.92
N ASN A 179 -0.76 3.41 5.74
CA ASN A 179 -0.74 3.68 7.17
C ASN A 179 0.67 3.93 7.69
N GLY A 180 0.84 4.94 8.56
CA GLY A 180 2.03 5.05 9.39
C GLY A 180 3.31 5.44 8.65
N VAL A 181 3.23 6.31 7.63
CA VAL A 181 4.38 6.73 6.82
C VAL A 181 4.48 8.25 6.69
N THR A 182 5.69 8.79 6.50
CA THR A 182 5.87 10.15 5.99
C THR A 182 5.88 10.12 4.46
N ILE A 183 5.21 11.08 3.83
CA ILE A 183 5.07 11.21 2.38
C ILE A 183 5.43 12.62 1.98
N ARG A 184 6.54 12.81 1.25
CA ARG A 184 7.06 14.15 0.96
C ARG A 184 7.84 14.30 -0.34
N GLY A 185 8.01 15.54 -0.76
CA GLY A 185 8.93 15.91 -1.83
C GLY A 185 8.40 15.67 -3.24
N ALA A 186 7.11 15.37 -3.43
CA ALA A 186 6.52 15.24 -4.77
C ALA A 186 6.27 16.63 -5.38
N ARG A 187 6.60 16.81 -6.67
CA ARG A 187 6.39 18.08 -7.39
C ARG A 187 5.54 17.88 -8.63
N SER A 188 4.88 18.93 -9.08
CA SER A 188 4.26 18.99 -10.40
C SER A 188 5.07 19.91 -11.32
N THR A 189 5.24 19.49 -12.57
CA THR A 189 5.64 20.40 -13.63
C THR A 189 4.41 21.12 -14.15
N VAL A 190 4.47 22.45 -14.25
CA VAL A 190 3.35 23.30 -14.68
C VAL A 190 2.78 22.75 -16.01
N ASN A 191 1.49 22.40 -16.02
CA ASN A 191 0.66 21.84 -17.12
C ASN A 191 0.45 20.31 -17.21
N SER A 192 0.99 19.47 -16.33
CA SER A 192 0.81 18.01 -16.46
C SER A 192 -0.24 17.43 -15.49
N ALA A 193 -1.26 16.77 -16.06
CA ALA A 193 -2.16 15.74 -15.50
C ALA A 193 -2.84 15.94 -14.12
N ARG A 194 -4.06 15.41 -13.98
CA ARG A 194 -4.75 15.31 -12.68
C ARG A 194 -3.83 14.58 -11.68
N GLY A 195 -3.71 15.14 -10.47
CA GLY A 195 -2.92 14.55 -9.38
C GLY A 195 -1.40 14.50 -9.57
N ASP A 196 -0.81 15.21 -10.52
CA ASP A 196 0.67 15.34 -10.58
C ASP A 196 1.22 16.07 -9.34
N GLY A 197 2.39 15.65 -8.86
CA GLY A 197 2.97 16.17 -7.62
C GLY A 197 2.22 15.78 -6.35
N ALA A 198 1.33 14.79 -6.41
CA ALA A 198 0.60 14.29 -5.24
C ALA A 198 1.44 13.36 -4.36
N GLY A 199 1.33 13.50 -3.04
CA GLY A 199 1.83 12.49 -2.12
C GLY A 199 1.07 11.18 -2.27
N VAL A 200 -0.27 11.24 -2.24
CA VAL A 200 -1.15 10.10 -2.55
C VAL A 200 -2.09 10.51 -3.67
N TYR A 201 -2.07 9.78 -4.77
CA TYR A 201 -3.02 9.93 -5.86
C TYR A 201 -4.00 8.76 -5.89
N ILE A 202 -5.25 9.05 -5.56
CA ILE A 202 -6.35 8.10 -5.55
C ILE A 202 -7.11 8.27 -6.85
N HIS A 203 -6.96 7.30 -7.74
CA HIS A 203 -7.63 7.24 -9.04
C HIS A 203 -7.90 5.79 -9.45
N GLY A 204 -8.57 5.64 -10.58
CA GLY A 204 -8.85 4.37 -11.20
C GLY A 204 -10.16 4.40 -11.98
N MET A 205 -10.46 3.29 -12.65
CA MET A 205 -11.71 3.12 -13.38
C MET A 205 -12.84 2.57 -12.50
N GLY A 206 -12.51 2.02 -11.32
CA GLY A 206 -13.48 1.52 -10.34
C GLY A 206 -13.53 2.36 -9.06
N SER A 207 -14.56 2.14 -8.24
CA SER A 207 -14.63 2.75 -6.90
C SER A 207 -13.44 2.34 -6.03
N CYS A 208 -12.79 3.32 -5.41
CA CYS A 208 -11.62 3.09 -4.55
C CYS A 208 -11.99 3.35 -3.10
N PHE A 209 -11.70 2.38 -2.23
CA PHE A 209 -11.94 2.45 -0.78
C PHE A 209 -10.61 2.44 -0.04
N LEU A 210 -9.78 3.47 -0.26
CA LEU A 210 -8.46 3.59 0.36
C LEU A 210 -8.56 4.34 1.69
N THR A 211 -8.01 3.75 2.76
CA THR A 211 -7.78 4.45 4.02
C THR A 211 -6.37 5.02 4.07
N VAL A 212 -6.23 6.34 4.16
CA VAL A 212 -4.95 7.00 4.43
C VAL A 212 -4.97 7.44 5.89
N SER A 213 -4.09 6.88 6.71
CA SER A 213 -4.14 7.12 8.16
C SER A 213 -2.79 7.11 8.86
N ASN A 214 -2.69 7.85 9.97
CA ASN A 214 -1.46 7.93 10.77
C ASN A 214 -0.24 8.37 9.95
N CYS A 215 -0.45 9.12 8.86
CA CYS A 215 0.62 9.59 7.99
C CYS A 215 1.00 11.04 8.29
N PHE A 216 2.25 11.40 7.96
CA PHE A 216 2.69 12.78 7.90
C PHE A 216 2.94 13.16 6.43
N ILE A 217 2.06 13.98 5.87
CA ILE A 217 2.05 14.32 4.45
C ILE A 217 2.50 15.77 4.30
N THR A 218 3.69 15.96 3.77
CA THR A 218 4.33 17.28 3.79
C THR A 218 5.14 17.59 2.56
N ASP A 219 5.31 18.88 2.24
CA ASP A 219 6.20 19.33 1.19
C ASP A 219 5.92 18.62 -0.14
N ASN A 220 4.65 18.50 -0.53
CA ASN A 220 4.23 18.06 -1.85
C ASN A 220 3.54 19.22 -2.59
N THR A 221 3.38 19.10 -3.92
CA THR A 221 2.49 20.04 -4.62
C THR A 221 1.06 19.81 -4.17
N VAL A 222 0.61 18.55 -4.14
CA VAL A 222 -0.68 18.15 -3.56
C VAL A 222 -0.41 17.11 -2.48
N GLY A 223 -1.01 17.24 -1.29
CA GLY A 223 -0.88 16.22 -0.26
C GLY A 223 -1.59 14.93 -0.68
N ILE A 224 -2.91 15.00 -0.82
CA ILE A 224 -3.76 13.90 -1.31
C ILE A 224 -4.61 14.42 -2.48
N ALA A 225 -4.57 13.72 -3.60
CA ALA A 225 -5.38 13.98 -4.78
C ALA A 225 -6.37 12.83 -4.99
N VAL A 226 -7.65 13.13 -5.20
CA VAL A 226 -8.69 12.15 -5.54
C VAL A 226 -9.28 12.53 -6.89
N ALA A 227 -9.24 11.64 -7.89
CA ALA A 227 -9.87 11.92 -9.18
C ALA A 227 -10.28 10.65 -9.94
N SER A 228 -11.52 10.65 -10.40
CA SER A 228 -12.03 9.72 -11.39
C SER A 228 -11.42 10.02 -12.75
N GLU A 229 -10.95 8.98 -13.42
CA GLU A 229 -10.42 9.06 -14.79
C GLU A 229 -11.52 9.04 -15.86
N ILE A 230 -12.77 8.86 -15.47
CA ILE A 230 -13.87 8.63 -16.41
C ILE A 230 -14.51 9.97 -16.80
N ASP A 231 -14.72 10.15 -18.11
CA ASP A 231 -15.51 11.27 -18.62
C ASP A 231 -16.94 11.15 -18.06
N PRO A 232 -17.43 12.14 -17.29
CA PRO A 232 -18.76 12.11 -16.69
C PRO A 232 -19.90 12.01 -17.73
N LYS A 233 -19.59 12.13 -19.03
CA LYS A 233 -20.55 11.97 -20.12
C LYS A 233 -20.71 10.54 -20.64
N GLN A 234 -19.87 9.57 -20.27
CA GLN A 234 -19.81 8.28 -20.97
C GLN A 234 -20.13 7.01 -20.15
N GLU A 235 -20.12 7.02 -18.81
CA GLU A 235 -20.28 5.79 -18.01
C GLU A 235 -20.88 6.13 -16.62
N PRO A 236 -21.39 5.16 -15.82
CA PRO A 236 -21.77 5.41 -14.43
C PRO A 236 -20.60 6.02 -13.66
N ILE A 237 -20.88 7.10 -12.92
CA ILE A 237 -19.90 7.82 -12.10
C ILE A 237 -19.39 6.86 -11.01
N TRP A 238 -18.15 6.39 -11.14
CA TRP A 238 -17.49 5.65 -10.08
C TRP A 238 -17.00 6.66 -9.05
N VAL A 239 -17.55 6.58 -7.84
CA VAL A 239 -17.19 7.45 -6.74
C VAL A 239 -16.08 6.77 -5.93
N HIS A 240 -14.96 7.46 -5.74
CA HIS A 240 -13.98 7.04 -4.76
C HIS A 240 -14.46 7.47 -3.37
N GLN A 241 -14.32 6.59 -2.39
CA GLN A 241 -14.73 6.83 -1.00
C GLN A 241 -13.52 6.63 -0.08
N PRO A 242 -12.47 7.46 -0.21
CA PRO A 242 -11.31 7.34 0.64
C PRO A 242 -11.62 7.80 2.06
N MET A 243 -11.04 7.12 3.05
CA MET A 243 -11.06 7.55 4.44
C MET A 243 -9.72 8.19 4.79
N ILE A 244 -9.71 9.51 5.01
CA ILE A 244 -8.51 10.28 5.34
C ILE A 244 -8.61 10.67 6.82
N VAL A 245 -7.93 9.95 7.70
CA VAL A 245 -8.11 10.08 9.16
C VAL A 245 -6.79 10.06 9.93
N ASN A 246 -6.70 10.84 11.00
CA ASN A 246 -5.52 10.90 11.87
C ASN A 246 -4.19 11.15 11.12
N ASN A 247 -4.21 12.06 10.15
CA ASN A 247 -3.02 12.48 9.41
C ASN A 247 -2.61 13.89 9.79
N THR A 248 -1.31 14.16 9.80
CA THR A 248 -0.80 15.52 9.77
C THR A 248 -0.55 15.90 8.32
N ILE A 249 -1.22 16.95 7.83
CA ILE A 249 -1.05 17.46 6.46
C ILE A 249 -0.55 18.90 6.56
N ALA A 250 0.71 19.13 6.23
CA ALA A 250 1.36 20.44 6.42
C ALA A 250 2.27 20.80 5.25
N TRP A 251 2.43 22.09 4.96
CA TRP A 251 3.41 22.59 3.97
C TRP A 251 3.32 21.97 2.56
N ASN A 252 2.15 21.46 2.18
CA ASN A 252 1.84 21.17 0.78
C ASN A 252 1.31 22.44 0.11
N SER A 253 1.50 22.60 -1.20
CA SER A 253 0.87 23.75 -1.90
C SER A 253 -0.65 23.64 -1.88
N ILE A 254 -1.17 22.41 -2.01
CA ILE A 254 -2.57 22.05 -1.82
C ILE A 254 -2.62 20.89 -0.83
N GLY A 255 -3.41 20.99 0.25
CA GLY A 255 -3.52 19.93 1.26
C GLY A 255 -4.23 18.69 0.72
N ILE A 256 -5.52 18.83 0.44
CA ILE A 256 -6.34 17.79 -0.20
C ILE A 256 -7.01 18.42 -1.43
N TRP A 257 -6.91 17.75 -2.56
CA TRP A 257 -7.60 18.11 -3.79
C TRP A 257 -8.59 17.00 -4.16
N ASN A 258 -9.85 17.38 -4.35
CA ASN A 258 -10.88 16.47 -4.83
C ASN A 258 -11.32 16.90 -6.24
N GLY A 259 -10.92 16.12 -7.23
CA GLY A 259 -11.35 16.18 -8.62
C GLY A 259 -12.40 15.13 -8.99
N ASP A 260 -12.91 14.34 -8.03
CA ASP A 260 -14.09 13.48 -8.28
C ASP A 260 -15.32 14.34 -8.54
N PHE A 261 -16.07 13.97 -9.57
CA PHE A 261 -17.38 14.55 -9.87
C PHE A 261 -18.46 13.90 -9.00
N GLY A 262 -18.38 14.09 -7.68
CA GLY A 262 -19.41 13.66 -6.73
C GLY A 262 -19.54 14.67 -5.58
N PRO A 263 -20.73 14.86 -5.00
CA PRO A 263 -20.86 15.71 -3.83
C PRO A 263 -19.95 15.17 -2.72
N LEU A 264 -19.17 16.04 -2.08
CA LEU A 264 -18.52 15.73 -0.81
C LEU A 264 -19.62 15.31 0.17
N THR A 265 -19.75 14.01 0.44
CA THR A 265 -20.59 13.55 1.53
C THR A 265 -19.90 13.95 2.83
N VAL A 266 -20.18 15.17 3.29
CA VAL A 266 -19.92 15.55 4.67
C VAL A 266 -20.89 14.71 5.49
N GLN A 267 -20.40 13.68 6.18
CA GLN A 267 -21.13 13.12 7.30
C GLN A 267 -21.17 14.20 8.37
N SER A 268 -22.20 15.04 8.33
CA SER A 268 -22.60 15.79 9.51
C SER A 268 -23.17 14.77 10.47
N ASP A 269 -22.43 14.48 11.54
CA ASP A 269 -23.07 13.90 12.72
C ASP A 269 -24.23 14.82 13.06
N GLY A 270 -25.44 14.25 13.09
CA GLY A 270 -26.66 14.98 13.39
C GLY A 270 -26.53 15.71 14.74
N PRO A 271 -27.36 16.74 14.97
CA PRO A 271 -27.31 17.47 16.23
C PRO A 271 -27.60 16.52 17.40
N VAL A 272 -26.70 16.53 18.39
CA VAL A 272 -26.98 16.07 19.77
C VAL A 272 -27.39 17.28 20.59
#